data_AF-A0A3E4NGJ6-F1
#
_entry.id   AF-A0A3E4NGJ6-F1
#
_cell.length_a   1.000
_cell.length_b   1.000
_cell.length_c   1.000
_cell.angle_alpha   90.00
_cell.angle_beta   90.00
_cell.angle_gamma   90.00
#
_symmetry.space_group_name_H-M   'P 1'
#
loop_
_entity.id
_entity.type
_entity.pdbx_description
1 polymer ?
#
loop_
_entity_poly.entity_id
_entity_poly.type
_entity_poly.pdbx_seq_one_letter_code
_entity_poly.pdbx_strand_id
1 'polypeptide(L)'
;MVTGNEYIFPNIDDALEYVLKNEQKALASDRKRQVAPCVPEQPTSSFLKPGMKSKLIPVDSLNYPYSGYFNNAPSESFVMSRLASGRYSLKPNLHERKFLFRGETEFHSPCSPSLFRKNEQKQYIEELAIGQEMELLMLSHPLVQLLDLGVELNGQQFRFEMNLLGLTQHYYNKTCFLDMTSSPQVAAFFATTDYDWKTDTYSPILDKEHVAGVLYYYSLDIDADFKIVPLTTIGLQVFPRSGKQYGFLYKLTKGQDFNTFLRLQMVRFKHDPKIAQRIFDEFHGGKDLFPDDILMNHWKACNRDKLVLSNRTVLANQVNNPGSSVDDLTHELENLGYEIRDYIPTFTKDELKEYYAAIKKGFWNEFCSRIYIPGDNGSILNALKSLPYDQRYQWAFDENIPYTIDYNQGVVLKKFARCLK
;
A
#
# COMPACT_ATOMS: atom_id res chain seq x y z
N MET A 1 3.49 -16.56 -21.06
CA MET A 1 3.74 -16.02 -22.42
C MET A 1 2.43 -16.00 -23.17
N VAL A 2 2.12 -14.89 -23.86
CA VAL A 2 1.05 -14.87 -24.88
C VAL A 2 1.62 -15.49 -26.14
N THR A 3 1.04 -16.60 -26.56
CA THR A 3 1.41 -17.44 -27.70
C THR A 3 0.51 -17.19 -28.91
N GLY A 4 -0.58 -16.44 -28.73
CA GLY A 4 -1.57 -16.13 -29.77
C GLY A 4 -2.66 -17.20 -29.90
N ASN A 5 -2.53 -18.32 -29.18
CA ASN A 5 -3.50 -19.42 -29.17
C ASN A 5 -4.34 -19.45 -27.89
N GLU A 6 -4.18 -18.46 -27.01
CA GLU A 6 -4.98 -18.36 -25.79
C GLU A 6 -6.46 -18.14 -26.13
N TYR A 7 -7.32 -18.77 -25.34
CA TYR A 7 -8.73 -18.40 -25.35
C TYR A 7 -8.89 -16.94 -24.86
N ILE A 8 -9.56 -16.13 -25.67
CA ILE A 8 -9.93 -14.76 -25.32
C ILE A 8 -11.40 -14.77 -24.91
N PHE A 9 -11.66 -14.42 -23.65
CA PHE A 9 -13.02 -14.33 -23.11
C PHE A 9 -13.83 -13.24 -23.84
N PRO A 10 -15.16 -13.42 -23.98
CA PRO A 10 -15.99 -12.45 -24.69
C PRO A 10 -16.00 -11.06 -24.04
N ASN A 11 -15.84 -10.97 -22.72
CA ASN A 11 -15.72 -9.74 -21.96
C ASN A 11 -15.05 -9.99 -20.59
N ILE A 12 -14.83 -8.92 -19.82
CA ILE A 12 -14.22 -8.99 -18.47
C ILE A 12 -15.09 -9.73 -17.44
N ASP A 13 -16.42 -9.69 -17.56
CA ASP A 13 -17.30 -10.39 -16.61
C ASP A 13 -17.15 -11.92 -16.75
N ASP A 14 -17.11 -12.42 -17.98
CA ASP A 14 -16.86 -13.85 -18.26
C ASP A 14 -15.48 -14.28 -17.77
N ALA A 15 -14.47 -13.42 -17.95
CA ALA A 15 -13.11 -13.68 -17.47
C ALA A 15 -13.06 -13.72 -15.93
N LEU A 16 -13.72 -12.78 -15.25
CA LEU A 16 -13.83 -12.74 -13.80
C LEU A 16 -14.56 -13.97 -13.26
N GLU A 17 -15.70 -14.36 -13.84
CA GLU A 17 -16.45 -15.54 -13.42
C GLU A 17 -15.57 -16.79 -13.48
N TYR A 18 -14.83 -16.97 -14.57
CA TYR A 18 -13.89 -18.08 -14.74
C TYR A 18 -12.80 -18.08 -13.66
N VAL A 19 -12.14 -16.93 -13.44
CA VAL A 19 -11.04 -16.83 -12.47
C VAL A 19 -11.55 -17.04 -11.05
N LEU A 20 -12.70 -16.47 -10.68
CA LEU A 20 -13.29 -16.61 -9.35
C LEU A 20 -13.77 -18.04 -9.07
N LYS A 21 -14.32 -18.73 -10.08
CA LYS A 21 -14.64 -20.16 -9.97
C LYS A 21 -13.39 -21.01 -9.74
N ASN A 22 -12.27 -20.64 -10.37
CA ASN A 22 -10.98 -21.29 -10.12
C ASN A 22 -10.42 -20.94 -8.74
N GLU A 23 -10.61 -19.71 -8.25
CA GLU A 23 -10.23 -19.30 -6.90
C GLU A 23 -10.91 -20.16 -5.84
N GLN A 24 -12.23 -20.36 -5.98
CA GLN A 24 -13.01 -21.20 -5.06
C GLN A 24 -12.53 -22.65 -5.04
N LYS A 25 -12.24 -23.23 -6.22
CA LYS A 25 -11.64 -24.57 -6.31
C LYS A 25 -10.26 -24.62 -5.65
N ALA A 26 -9.44 -23.60 -5.90
CA ALA A 26 -8.10 -23.51 -5.33
C ALA A 26 -8.14 -23.41 -3.80
N LEU A 27 -9.03 -22.58 -3.23
CA LEU A 27 -9.30 -22.49 -1.79
C LEU A 27 -9.74 -23.84 -1.22
N ALA A 28 -10.73 -24.49 -1.83
CA ALA A 28 -11.23 -25.79 -1.39
C ALA A 28 -10.15 -26.88 -1.40
N SER A 29 -9.21 -26.81 -2.34
CA SER A 29 -8.08 -27.75 -2.45
C SER A 29 -6.88 -27.40 -1.55
N ASP A 30 -6.82 -26.17 -1.02
CA ASP A 30 -5.69 -25.68 -0.23
C ASP A 30 -5.72 -26.22 1.19
N ARG A 31 -5.10 -27.38 1.39
CA ARG A 31 -5.01 -28.07 2.68
C ARG A 31 -4.41 -27.19 3.79
N LYS A 32 -3.52 -26.24 3.47
CA LYS A 32 -2.91 -25.33 4.46
C LYS A 32 -3.89 -24.29 4.97
N ARG A 33 -4.99 -24.05 4.24
CA ARG A 33 -6.04 -23.10 4.58
C ARG A 33 -7.31 -23.73 5.14
N GLN A 34 -7.41 -25.05 5.15
CA GLN A 34 -8.56 -25.75 5.74
C GLN A 34 -8.53 -25.76 7.28
N VAL A 35 -7.33 -25.79 7.86
CA VAL A 35 -7.13 -25.79 9.32
C VAL A 35 -6.05 -24.78 9.68
N ALA A 36 -6.35 -23.92 10.65
CA ALA A 36 -5.40 -22.94 11.15
C ALA A 36 -4.15 -23.64 11.72
N PRO A 37 -2.93 -23.32 11.24
CA PRO A 37 -1.70 -23.91 11.80
C PRO A 37 -1.56 -23.66 13.30
N CYS A 38 -1.17 -24.68 14.06
CA CYS A 38 -0.80 -24.49 15.47
C CYS A 38 0.52 -23.69 15.55
N VAL A 39 0.51 -22.55 16.23
CA VAL A 39 1.69 -21.69 16.37
C VAL A 39 2.10 -21.65 17.85
N PRO A 40 3.30 -22.12 18.21
CA PRO A 40 3.82 -21.97 19.57
C PRO A 40 4.20 -20.51 19.85
N GLU A 41 3.87 -20.02 21.04
CA GLU A 41 4.42 -18.78 21.57
C GLU A 41 5.94 -18.94 21.70
N GLN A 42 6.71 -18.02 21.10
CA GLN A 42 8.15 -17.99 21.33
C GLN A 42 8.43 -17.50 22.75
N PRO A 43 9.29 -18.20 23.51
CA PRO A 43 9.68 -17.75 24.85
C PRO A 43 10.44 -16.43 24.74
N THR A 44 10.10 -15.46 25.58
CA THR A 44 10.77 -14.15 25.65
C THR A 44 12.18 -14.24 26.27
N SER A 45 12.55 -15.39 26.84
CA SER A 45 13.89 -15.66 27.36
C SER A 45 14.51 -16.89 26.69
N SER A 46 15.81 -16.83 26.46
CA SER A 46 16.64 -17.89 25.87
C SER A 46 16.76 -19.17 26.73
N PHE A 47 15.97 -19.29 27.81
CA PHE A 47 15.99 -20.43 28.72
C PHE A 47 14.58 -21.01 28.87
N LEU A 48 14.18 -21.85 27.92
CA LEU A 48 13.13 -22.83 28.20
C LEU A 48 13.68 -23.79 29.25
N LYS A 49 13.14 -23.74 30.47
CA LYS A 49 13.43 -24.76 31.48
C LYS A 49 13.01 -26.12 30.92
N PRO A 50 13.81 -27.20 31.09
CA PRO A 50 13.41 -28.54 30.68
C PRO A 50 12.04 -28.89 31.29
N GLY A 51 11.03 -29.17 30.45
CA GLY A 51 9.67 -29.52 30.86
C GLY A 51 8.59 -28.45 30.71
N MET A 52 8.91 -27.20 30.33
CA MET A 52 7.87 -26.20 29.99
C MET A 52 7.24 -26.50 28.62
N LYS A 53 5.92 -26.74 28.61
CA LYS A 53 5.14 -26.80 27.36
C LYS A 53 5.02 -25.39 26.79
N SER A 54 5.41 -25.20 25.53
CA SER A 54 5.15 -23.94 24.83
C SER A 54 3.63 -23.73 24.74
N LYS A 55 3.17 -22.56 25.17
CA LYS A 55 1.77 -22.16 25.06
C LYS A 55 1.46 -21.88 23.59
N LEU A 56 0.30 -22.29 23.09
CA LEU A 56 -0.11 -22.02 21.72
C LEU A 56 -0.76 -20.65 21.62
N ILE A 57 -0.45 -19.91 20.55
CA ILE A 57 -1.12 -18.67 20.20
C ILE A 57 -2.52 -19.01 19.69
N PRO A 58 -3.60 -18.44 20.27
CA PRO A 58 -4.95 -18.60 19.74
C PRO A 58 -5.05 -18.08 18.30
N VAL A 59 -5.84 -18.74 17.45
CA VAL A 59 -6.06 -18.34 16.05
C VAL A 59 -6.61 -16.90 15.96
N ASP A 60 -7.56 -16.60 16.85
CA ASP A 60 -8.12 -15.26 17.00
C ASP A 60 -7.24 -14.44 17.96
N SER A 61 -6.02 -14.12 17.52
CA SER A 61 -5.09 -13.30 18.27
C SER A 61 -4.29 -12.39 17.33
N LEU A 62 -4.05 -11.15 17.75
CA LEU A 62 -3.12 -10.25 17.08
C LEU A 62 -1.70 -10.79 16.92
N ASN A 63 -1.27 -11.70 17.80
CA ASN A 63 0.04 -12.34 17.71
C ASN A 63 0.03 -13.55 16.77
N TYR A 64 -1.13 -13.95 16.26
CA TYR A 64 -1.23 -15.07 15.33
C TYR A 64 -0.81 -14.62 13.93
N PRO A 65 0.27 -15.19 13.35
CA PRO A 65 0.88 -14.69 12.12
C PRO A 65 0.00 -14.87 10.87
N TYR A 66 -1.05 -15.71 10.97
CA TYR A 66 -1.95 -16.02 9.87
C TYR A 66 -3.35 -15.42 10.06
N SER A 67 -3.51 -14.44 10.94
CA SER A 67 -4.82 -13.84 11.24
C SER A 67 -5.51 -13.22 10.01
N GLY A 68 -4.75 -12.73 9.02
CA GLY A 68 -5.30 -12.28 7.74
C GLY A 68 -5.99 -13.37 6.89
N TYR A 69 -5.70 -14.65 7.18
CA TYR A 69 -6.29 -15.81 6.48
C TYR A 69 -7.31 -16.57 7.32
N PHE A 70 -7.20 -16.50 8.65
CA PHE A 70 -8.06 -17.19 9.62
C PHE A 70 -8.68 -16.16 10.56
N ASN A 71 -9.86 -15.68 10.20
CA ASN A 71 -10.66 -14.73 10.97
C ASN A 71 -12.13 -14.82 10.53
N ASN A 72 -13.02 -14.16 11.29
CA ASN A 72 -14.44 -14.04 10.95
C ASN A 72 -14.83 -12.61 10.56
N ALA A 73 -13.87 -11.80 10.11
CA ALA A 73 -14.12 -10.42 9.75
C ALA A 73 -14.86 -10.34 8.41
N PRO A 74 -15.69 -9.31 8.18
CA PRO A 74 -16.23 -9.01 6.85
C PRO A 74 -15.10 -8.88 5.82
N SER A 75 -15.35 -9.33 4.59
CA SER A 75 -14.34 -9.37 3.51
C SER A 75 -13.77 -7.99 3.15
N GLU A 76 -14.55 -6.93 3.37
CA GLU A 76 -14.14 -5.53 3.13
C GLU A 76 -13.31 -4.91 4.27
N SER A 77 -13.09 -5.65 5.36
CA SER A 77 -12.34 -5.17 6.52
C SER A 77 -10.83 -5.21 6.29
N PHE A 78 -10.10 -4.39 7.05
CA PHE A 78 -8.64 -4.43 7.12
C PHE A 78 -8.23 -5.14 8.40
N VAL A 79 -7.67 -6.34 8.27
CA VAL A 79 -7.20 -7.14 9.38
C VAL A 79 -5.89 -6.55 9.90
N MET A 80 -5.88 -6.20 11.18
CA MET A 80 -4.67 -5.77 11.87
C MET A 80 -3.75 -6.96 12.06
N SER A 81 -2.56 -6.92 11.45
CA SER A 81 -1.58 -8.01 11.48
C SER A 81 -0.24 -7.52 11.99
N ARG A 82 0.31 -8.19 13.00
CA ARG A 82 1.63 -7.90 13.54
C ARG A 82 2.72 -8.40 12.59
N LEU A 83 3.60 -7.50 12.19
CA LEU A 83 4.75 -7.78 11.34
C LEU A 83 5.93 -8.29 12.17
N ALA A 84 6.91 -8.91 11.49
CA ALA A 84 8.16 -9.34 12.13
C ALA A 84 8.94 -8.17 12.76
N SER A 85 8.76 -6.94 12.26
CA SER A 85 9.31 -5.71 12.85
C SER A 85 8.70 -5.36 14.21
N GLY A 86 7.63 -6.04 14.63
CA GLY A 86 6.83 -5.72 15.81
C GLY A 86 5.75 -4.67 15.58
N ARG A 87 5.77 -3.98 14.42
CA ARG A 87 4.73 -3.02 14.01
C ARG A 87 3.48 -3.73 13.49
N TYR A 88 2.39 -2.99 13.33
CA TYR A 88 1.10 -3.49 12.88
C TYR A 88 0.75 -2.94 11.51
N SER A 89 0.47 -3.82 10.55
CA SER A 89 -0.08 -3.46 9.25
C SER A 89 -1.61 -3.61 9.25
N LEU A 90 -2.30 -2.79 8.46
CA LEU A 90 -3.73 -2.88 8.24
C LEU A 90 -3.98 -3.51 6.86
N LYS A 91 -4.11 -4.82 6.84
CA LYS A 91 -4.07 -5.63 5.62
C LYS A 91 -5.48 -5.92 5.09
N PRO A 92 -5.76 -5.77 3.78
CA PRO A 92 -7.02 -6.24 3.21
C PRO A 92 -7.28 -7.70 3.58
N ASN A 93 -8.52 -8.03 3.94
CA ASN A 93 -8.85 -9.38 4.41
C ASN A 93 -8.59 -10.42 3.31
N LEU A 94 -7.84 -11.48 3.65
CA LEU A 94 -7.55 -12.59 2.73
C LEU A 94 -8.29 -13.88 3.08
N HIS A 95 -9.19 -13.85 4.07
CA HIS A 95 -9.98 -15.01 4.50
C HIS A 95 -10.62 -15.75 3.31
N GLU A 96 -11.22 -15.01 2.37
CA GLU A 96 -11.90 -15.58 1.20
C GLU A 96 -11.08 -15.48 -0.10
N ARG A 97 -9.77 -15.15 -0.01
CA ARG A 97 -8.93 -14.88 -1.19
C ARG A 97 -7.75 -15.81 -1.29
N LYS A 98 -7.69 -16.60 -2.36
CA LYS A 98 -6.49 -17.36 -2.75
C LYS A 98 -5.65 -16.59 -3.75
N PHE A 99 -6.25 -15.62 -4.44
CA PHE A 99 -5.59 -14.84 -5.46
C PHE A 99 -5.49 -13.37 -5.09
N LEU A 100 -4.43 -12.73 -5.61
CA LEU A 100 -4.39 -11.28 -5.79
C LEU A 100 -4.50 -10.98 -7.28
N PHE A 101 -5.18 -9.90 -7.64
CA PHE A 101 -5.55 -9.56 -9.00
C PHE A 101 -4.80 -8.33 -9.48
N ARG A 102 -4.61 -8.23 -10.79
CA ARG A 102 -4.17 -7.01 -11.49
C ARG A 102 -4.84 -6.97 -12.85
N GLY A 103 -5.50 -5.87 -13.17
CA GLY A 103 -6.08 -5.64 -14.48
C GLY A 103 -5.21 -4.70 -15.29
N GLU A 104 -5.10 -4.97 -16.59
CA GLU A 104 -4.43 -4.12 -17.57
C GLU A 104 -5.29 -4.05 -18.84
N THR A 105 -5.26 -2.90 -19.50
CA THR A 105 -6.04 -2.65 -20.72
C THR A 105 -5.53 -3.47 -21.92
N GLU A 106 -4.28 -3.92 -21.84
CA GLU A 106 -3.63 -4.79 -22.81
C GLU A 106 -2.49 -5.62 -22.17
N PHE A 107 -1.92 -6.54 -22.95
CA PHE A 107 -0.79 -7.35 -22.50
C PHE A 107 0.54 -6.62 -22.74
N HIS A 108 1.35 -6.47 -21.69
CA HIS A 108 2.69 -5.90 -21.78
C HIS A 108 3.77 -6.97 -21.54
N SER A 109 4.77 -7.03 -22.43
CA SER A 109 5.97 -7.86 -22.26
C SER A 109 7.23 -7.04 -22.55
N PRO A 110 8.14 -6.89 -21.56
CA PRO A 110 8.04 -7.40 -20.20
C PRO A 110 6.94 -6.68 -19.38
N CYS A 111 6.31 -7.40 -18.44
CA CYS A 111 5.47 -6.79 -17.41
C CYS A 111 6.39 -6.33 -16.27
N SER A 112 6.73 -5.04 -16.29
CA SER A 112 7.71 -4.43 -15.39
C SER A 112 7.19 -3.16 -14.69
N PRO A 113 7.67 -2.88 -13.47
CA PRO A 113 7.32 -1.66 -12.73
C PRO A 113 7.72 -0.41 -13.50
N SER A 114 7.01 0.69 -13.26
CA SER A 114 7.22 1.97 -13.94
C SER A 114 8.65 2.51 -13.82
N LEU A 115 9.35 2.20 -12.71
CA LEU A 115 10.75 2.56 -12.51
C LEU A 115 11.71 1.90 -13.52
N PHE A 116 11.42 0.68 -13.96
CA PHE A 116 12.35 -0.11 -14.78
C PHE A 116 12.02 -0.15 -16.27
N ARG A 117 11.00 0.58 -16.72
CA ARG A 117 10.57 0.59 -18.13
C ARG A 117 11.60 1.28 -19.06
N LYS A 118 12.42 2.19 -18.54
CA LYS A 118 13.55 2.79 -19.26
C LYS A 118 14.77 1.86 -19.19
N ASN A 119 14.87 0.92 -20.14
CA ASN A 119 15.89 -0.15 -20.11
C ASN A 119 17.35 0.35 -20.01
N GLU A 120 17.69 1.44 -20.70
CA GLU A 120 19.05 2.00 -20.75
C GLU A 120 19.47 2.73 -19.48
N GLN A 121 18.51 3.09 -18.62
CA GLN A 121 18.77 3.87 -17.42
C GLN A 121 19.53 3.05 -16.36
N LYS A 122 20.75 3.47 -16.02
CA LYS A 122 21.62 2.75 -15.09
C LYS A 122 21.36 3.08 -13.62
N GLN A 123 20.96 4.32 -13.35
CA GLN A 123 20.68 4.86 -12.03
C GLN A 123 19.31 5.51 -12.02
N TYR A 124 18.63 5.46 -10.88
CA TYR A 124 17.27 5.96 -10.70
C TYR A 124 17.22 7.08 -9.66
N ILE A 125 18.28 7.88 -9.58
CA ILE A 125 18.46 8.87 -8.51
C ILE A 125 17.36 9.93 -8.58
N GLU A 126 17.00 10.39 -9.78
CA GLU A 126 15.84 11.27 -10.02
C GLU A 126 14.54 10.67 -9.46
N GLU A 127 14.11 9.51 -9.96
CA GLU A 127 12.84 8.91 -9.53
C GLU A 127 12.80 8.63 -8.02
N LEU A 128 13.93 8.19 -7.44
CA LEU A 128 14.03 7.95 -6.00
C LEU A 128 13.98 9.25 -5.19
N ALA A 129 14.66 10.31 -5.63
CA ALA A 129 14.65 11.60 -4.95
C ALA A 129 13.25 12.23 -4.96
N ILE A 130 12.55 12.21 -6.09
CA ILE A 130 11.17 12.68 -6.20
C ILE A 130 10.25 11.91 -5.22
N GLY A 131 10.40 10.59 -5.13
CA GLY A 131 9.66 9.79 -4.14
C GLY A 131 10.02 10.18 -2.71
N GLN A 132 11.29 10.39 -2.40
CA GLN A 132 11.77 10.75 -1.05
C GLN A 132 11.31 12.12 -0.58
N GLU A 133 11.18 13.10 -1.48
CA GLU A 133 10.55 14.39 -1.20
C GLU A 133 9.12 14.18 -0.65
N MET A 134 8.34 13.28 -1.28
CA MET A 134 7.02 12.91 -0.82
C MET A 134 7.05 12.08 0.49
N GLU A 135 8.03 11.20 0.68
CA GLU A 135 8.19 10.47 1.94
C GLU A 135 8.41 11.42 3.12
N LEU A 136 9.27 12.44 2.96
CA LEU A 136 9.51 13.47 3.96
C LEU A 136 8.26 14.32 4.22
N LEU A 137 7.54 14.70 3.15
CA LEU A 137 6.25 15.39 3.27
C LEU A 137 5.26 14.57 4.09
N MET A 138 5.09 13.27 3.80
CA MET A 138 4.22 12.39 4.57
C MET A 138 4.66 12.27 6.03
N LEU A 139 5.96 12.24 6.31
CA LEU A 139 6.50 12.22 7.68
C LEU A 139 6.29 13.52 8.45
N SER A 140 5.88 14.61 7.79
CA SER A 140 5.43 15.84 8.45
C SER A 140 3.98 15.75 8.96
N HIS A 141 3.19 14.80 8.45
CA HIS A 141 1.75 14.70 8.78
C HIS A 141 1.53 14.22 10.23
N PRO A 142 0.67 14.88 11.03
CA PRO A 142 0.50 14.55 12.45
C PRO A 142 0.10 13.09 12.73
N LEU A 143 -0.87 12.52 11.99
CA LEU A 143 -1.20 11.09 12.13
C LEU A 143 -0.08 10.14 11.73
N VAL A 144 0.70 10.46 10.69
CA VAL A 144 1.83 9.60 10.27
C VAL A 144 2.88 9.57 11.38
N GLN A 145 3.16 10.73 11.98
CA GLN A 145 4.05 10.85 13.12
C GLN A 145 3.54 10.08 14.34
N LEU A 146 2.27 10.29 14.72
CA LEU A 146 1.64 9.62 15.85
C LEU A 146 1.72 8.09 15.72
N LEU A 147 1.38 7.57 14.54
CA LEU A 147 1.31 6.13 14.31
C LEU A 147 2.70 5.46 14.25
N ASP A 148 3.74 6.20 13.82
CA ASP A 148 5.13 5.71 13.86
C ASP A 148 5.75 5.79 15.27
N LEU A 149 5.47 6.85 16.04
CA LEU A 149 5.82 6.96 17.47
C LEU A 149 5.12 5.88 18.30
N GLY A 150 3.88 5.58 17.94
CA GLY A 150 3.03 4.59 18.57
C GLY A 150 2.11 5.17 19.64
N VAL A 151 1.02 4.44 19.87
CA VAL A 151 -0.07 4.78 20.77
C VAL A 151 -0.25 3.69 21.80
N GLU A 152 -0.61 4.06 23.02
CA GLU A 152 -0.91 3.12 24.08
C GLU A 152 -2.39 2.76 24.04
N LEU A 153 -2.68 1.48 23.78
CA LEU A 153 -4.03 0.94 23.79
C LEU A 153 -4.07 -0.16 24.86
N ASN A 154 -4.95 -0.02 25.86
CA ASN A 154 -5.09 -0.96 26.97
C ASN A 154 -3.75 -1.31 27.68
N GLY A 155 -2.90 -0.30 27.89
CA GLY A 155 -1.62 -0.47 28.58
C GLY A 155 -0.52 -1.14 27.74
N GLN A 156 -0.72 -1.29 26.43
CA GLN A 156 0.28 -1.81 25.49
C GLN A 156 0.57 -0.80 24.39
N GLN A 157 1.84 -0.69 24.00
CA GLN A 157 2.26 0.21 22.92
C GLN A 157 2.06 -0.44 21.55
N PHE A 158 1.33 0.24 20.67
CA PHE A 158 1.07 -0.15 19.28
C PHE A 158 1.71 0.85 18.32
N ARG A 159 2.52 0.35 17.38
CA ARG A 159 3.11 1.13 16.29
C ARG A 159 2.62 0.59 14.97
N PHE A 160 2.20 1.47 14.07
CA PHE A 160 1.65 1.05 12.79
C PHE A 160 2.68 1.15 11.66
N GLU A 161 2.54 0.28 10.68
CA GLU A 161 3.35 0.27 9.46
C GLU A 161 2.77 1.27 8.46
N MET A 162 3.49 2.38 8.26
CA MET A 162 3.26 3.29 7.16
C MET A 162 4.16 2.91 5.99
N ASN A 163 3.58 2.29 4.95
CA ASN A 163 4.34 1.88 3.76
C ASN A 163 4.58 3.09 2.85
N LEU A 164 5.54 3.95 3.22
CA LEU A 164 5.78 5.24 2.56
C LEU A 164 6.10 5.08 1.06
N LEU A 165 7.04 4.20 0.70
CA LEU A 165 7.37 3.96 -0.72
C LEU A 165 6.18 3.42 -1.51
N GLY A 166 5.34 2.58 -0.89
CA GLY A 166 4.11 2.13 -1.50
C GLY A 166 3.11 3.26 -1.71
N LEU A 167 2.97 4.14 -0.73
CA LEU A 167 2.12 5.32 -0.84
C LEU A 167 2.62 6.21 -1.98
N THR A 168 3.91 6.51 -2.07
CA THR A 168 4.41 7.36 -3.17
C THR A 168 4.05 6.81 -4.55
N GLN A 169 4.08 5.49 -4.74
CA GLN A 169 3.59 4.86 -5.98
C GLN A 169 2.12 5.17 -6.26
N HIS A 170 1.25 4.98 -5.27
CA HIS A 170 -0.18 5.28 -5.41
C HIS A 170 -0.45 6.77 -5.70
N TYR A 171 0.50 7.66 -5.40
CA TYR A 171 0.48 9.09 -5.76
C TYR A 171 1.44 9.41 -6.93
N TYR A 172 1.50 8.51 -7.92
CA TYR A 172 2.14 8.67 -9.23
C TYR A 172 3.67 8.59 -9.30
N ASN A 173 4.36 8.35 -8.19
CA ASN A 173 5.81 8.17 -8.24
C ASN A 173 6.19 6.82 -8.84
N LYS A 174 7.29 6.80 -9.58
CA LYS A 174 7.82 5.56 -10.14
C LYS A 174 8.52 4.77 -9.05
N THR A 175 8.15 3.51 -8.89
CA THR A 175 8.82 2.61 -7.94
C THR A 175 9.05 1.22 -8.51
N CYS A 176 9.72 0.37 -7.73
CA CYS A 176 10.00 -1.02 -8.06
C CYS A 176 8.81 -1.98 -7.83
N PHE A 177 7.62 -1.46 -7.51
CA PHE A 177 6.45 -2.29 -7.23
C PHE A 177 5.50 -2.41 -8.43
N LEU A 178 4.82 -3.54 -8.52
CA LEU A 178 3.57 -3.68 -9.27
C LEU A 178 2.39 -3.65 -8.29
N ASP A 179 1.35 -2.89 -8.65
CA ASP A 179 0.10 -2.87 -7.91
C ASP A 179 -0.65 -4.18 -8.10
N MET A 180 -1.08 -4.75 -6.98
CA MET A 180 -1.96 -5.91 -6.90
C MET A 180 -3.13 -5.55 -5.99
N THR A 181 -4.27 -6.19 -6.14
CA THR A 181 -5.45 -5.95 -5.30
C THR A 181 -6.11 -7.26 -4.88
N SER A 182 -6.71 -7.31 -3.69
CA SER A 182 -7.60 -8.41 -3.32
C SER A 182 -9.02 -8.23 -3.82
N SER A 183 -9.33 -7.11 -4.49
CA SER A 183 -10.65 -6.83 -5.08
C SER A 183 -10.64 -7.12 -6.58
N PRO A 184 -11.37 -8.16 -7.04
CA PRO A 184 -11.54 -8.43 -8.47
C PRO A 184 -12.19 -7.27 -9.22
N GLN A 185 -13.09 -6.52 -8.57
CA GLN A 185 -13.77 -5.36 -9.16
C GLN A 185 -12.81 -4.20 -9.39
N VAL A 186 -11.90 -3.94 -8.44
CA VAL A 186 -10.83 -2.94 -8.62
C VAL A 186 -9.93 -3.34 -9.78
N ALA A 187 -9.56 -4.62 -9.90
CA ALA A 187 -8.78 -5.09 -11.04
C ALA A 187 -9.55 -4.90 -12.37
N ALA A 188 -10.84 -5.22 -12.41
CA ALA A 188 -11.65 -5.04 -13.60
C ALA A 188 -11.80 -3.57 -14.03
N PHE A 189 -11.89 -2.64 -13.07
CA PHE A 189 -11.85 -1.21 -13.35
C PHE A 189 -10.57 -0.83 -14.09
N PHE A 190 -9.41 -1.19 -13.56
CA PHE A 190 -8.12 -0.91 -14.23
C PHE A 190 -7.96 -1.64 -15.56
N ALA A 191 -8.57 -2.82 -15.73
CA ALA A 191 -8.51 -3.55 -16.99
C ALA A 191 -9.37 -2.94 -18.11
N THR A 192 -10.37 -2.11 -17.77
CA THR A 192 -11.40 -1.62 -18.72
C THR A 192 -11.45 -0.11 -18.85
N THR A 193 -10.51 0.60 -18.22
CA THR A 193 -10.42 2.06 -18.25
C THR A 193 -9.02 2.50 -18.61
N ASP A 194 -8.93 3.55 -19.42
CA ASP A 194 -7.68 4.24 -19.72
C ASP A 194 -7.53 5.45 -18.81
N TYR A 195 -6.30 5.72 -18.41
CA TYR A 195 -5.94 6.90 -17.63
C TYR A 195 -5.31 7.95 -18.54
N ASP A 196 -5.95 9.12 -18.64
CA ASP A 196 -5.33 10.29 -19.26
C ASP A 196 -4.51 11.04 -18.22
N TRP A 197 -3.19 10.94 -18.37
CA TRP A 197 -2.23 11.70 -17.57
C TRP A 197 -2.56 13.19 -17.60
N LYS A 198 -2.83 13.82 -18.76
CA LYS A 198 -2.93 15.28 -18.85
C LYS A 198 -4.08 15.85 -18.03
N THR A 199 -5.23 15.19 -18.08
CA THR A 199 -6.43 15.61 -17.35
C THR A 199 -6.54 14.99 -15.96
N ASP A 200 -5.70 14.01 -15.64
CA ASP A 200 -5.78 13.18 -14.41
C ASP A 200 -7.16 12.54 -14.24
N THR A 201 -7.67 11.93 -15.32
CA THR A 201 -8.99 11.31 -15.35
C THR A 201 -8.95 9.93 -15.98
N TYR A 202 -9.82 9.04 -15.52
CA TYR A 202 -10.11 7.79 -16.20
C TYR A 202 -11.22 7.97 -17.24
N SER A 203 -11.18 7.16 -18.29
CA SER A 203 -12.26 6.99 -19.26
C SER A 203 -12.46 5.51 -19.59
N PRO A 204 -13.71 5.03 -19.76
CA PRO A 204 -13.96 3.66 -20.15
C PRO A 204 -13.46 3.38 -21.58
N ILE A 205 -12.97 2.17 -21.82
CA ILE A 205 -12.57 1.73 -23.16
C ILE A 205 -13.83 1.36 -23.95
N LEU A 206 -14.25 2.25 -24.84
CA LEU A 206 -15.44 2.08 -25.67
C LEU A 206 -15.14 1.55 -27.08
N ASP A 207 -13.86 1.39 -27.41
CA ASP A 207 -13.44 0.82 -28.69
C ASP A 207 -13.50 -0.72 -28.63
N LYS A 208 -14.33 -1.31 -29.48
CA LYS A 208 -14.49 -2.77 -29.60
C LYS A 208 -13.31 -3.44 -30.29
N GLU A 209 -12.56 -2.67 -31.09
CA GLU A 209 -11.39 -3.15 -31.81
C GLU A 209 -10.10 -2.95 -31.00
N HIS A 210 -10.21 -2.40 -29.78
CA HIS A 210 -9.10 -2.32 -28.84
C HIS A 210 -8.51 -3.72 -28.61
N VAL A 211 -7.18 -3.80 -28.55
CA VAL A 211 -6.50 -5.06 -28.27
C VAL A 211 -7.02 -5.66 -26.96
N ALA A 212 -7.13 -6.99 -26.93
CA ALA A 212 -7.68 -7.69 -25.78
C ALA A 212 -6.93 -7.36 -24.48
N GLY A 213 -7.69 -6.95 -23.46
CA GLY A 213 -7.22 -6.69 -22.11
C GLY A 213 -6.80 -7.96 -21.38
N VAL A 214 -6.16 -7.77 -20.23
CA VAL A 214 -5.59 -8.85 -19.42
C VAL A 214 -6.02 -8.75 -17.98
N LEU A 215 -6.50 -9.86 -17.43
CA LEU A 215 -6.70 -10.03 -16.00
C LEU A 215 -5.66 -11.02 -15.47
N TYR A 216 -4.69 -10.49 -14.73
CA TYR A 216 -3.72 -11.27 -13.99
C TYR A 216 -4.28 -11.68 -12.63
N TYR A 217 -3.90 -12.89 -12.20
CA TYR A 217 -4.18 -13.38 -10.86
C TYR A 217 -3.02 -14.21 -10.32
N TYR A 218 -2.54 -13.85 -9.13
CA TYR A 218 -1.38 -14.41 -8.48
C TYR A 218 -1.82 -15.34 -7.33
N SER A 219 -1.40 -16.60 -7.36
CA SER A 219 -1.73 -17.58 -6.34
C SER A 219 -0.91 -17.40 -5.06
N LEU A 220 -1.60 -17.02 -3.98
CA LEU A 220 -1.02 -16.85 -2.66
C LEU A 220 -0.57 -18.19 -2.07
N ASP A 221 0.60 -18.19 -1.43
CA ASP A 221 1.11 -19.26 -0.59
C ASP A 221 1.32 -18.72 0.82
N ILE A 222 0.50 -19.22 1.75
CA ILE A 222 0.52 -18.84 3.16
C ILE A 222 1.88 -19.07 3.83
N ASP A 223 2.69 -19.99 3.32
CA ASP A 223 3.99 -20.29 3.90
C ASP A 223 5.12 -19.39 3.42
N ALA A 224 4.99 -18.78 2.23
CA ALA A 224 6.06 -18.03 1.59
C ALA A 224 5.76 -16.53 1.51
N ASP A 225 4.53 -16.16 1.17
CA ASP A 225 4.16 -14.77 0.94
C ASP A 225 4.11 -13.98 2.26
N PHE A 226 4.46 -12.69 2.18
CA PHE A 226 4.53 -11.75 3.30
C PHE A 226 5.58 -12.08 4.39
N LYS A 227 6.32 -13.18 4.28
CA LYS A 227 7.42 -13.52 5.20
C LYS A 227 8.76 -12.95 4.72
N ILE A 228 9.00 -13.00 3.41
CA ILE A 228 10.19 -12.45 2.73
C ILE A 228 9.70 -11.69 1.50
N VAL A 229 10.45 -10.64 1.09
CA VAL A 229 10.30 -9.94 -0.20
C VAL A 229 10.11 -11.00 -1.30
N PRO A 230 9.05 -10.93 -2.13
CA PRO A 230 8.65 -9.70 -2.82
C PRO A 230 7.27 -9.10 -2.50
N LEU A 231 6.36 -9.83 -1.83
CA LEU A 231 5.00 -9.34 -1.63
C LEU A 231 4.85 -8.61 -0.29
N THR A 232 4.35 -7.38 -0.32
CA THR A 232 4.09 -6.56 0.87
C THR A 232 2.68 -5.98 0.87
N THR A 233 2.20 -5.68 2.08
CA THR A 233 0.91 -5.01 2.29
C THR A 233 1.10 -3.50 2.17
N ILE A 234 0.21 -2.83 1.43
CA ILE A 234 0.02 -1.38 1.55
C ILE A 234 -1.32 -1.11 2.25
N GLY A 235 -2.41 -1.73 1.81
CA GLY A 235 -3.67 -1.78 2.54
C GLY A 235 -4.21 -0.42 2.98
N LEU A 236 -4.83 -0.39 4.16
CA LEU A 236 -5.36 0.84 4.75
C LEU A 236 -4.23 1.66 5.36
N GLN A 237 -4.14 2.92 4.94
CA GLN A 237 -3.14 3.90 5.35
C GLN A 237 -3.84 5.21 5.70
N VAL A 238 -3.14 6.12 6.37
CA VAL A 238 -3.66 7.47 6.69
C VAL A 238 -4.17 8.18 5.43
N PHE A 239 -3.45 8.04 4.31
CA PHE A 239 -3.93 8.53 3.03
C PHE A 239 -4.79 7.45 2.35
N PRO A 240 -6.03 7.77 1.93
CA PRO A 240 -7.09 6.77 1.75
C PRO A 240 -6.93 5.87 0.51
N ARG A 241 -6.20 6.33 -0.51
CA ARG A 241 -6.13 5.70 -1.83
C ARG A 241 -5.80 4.21 -1.83
N SER A 242 -4.73 3.82 -1.14
CA SER A 242 -4.31 2.41 -1.07
C SER A 242 -5.36 1.52 -0.39
N GLY A 243 -6.08 2.07 0.58
CA GLY A 243 -7.18 1.40 1.27
C GLY A 243 -8.43 1.30 0.42
N LYS A 244 -8.73 2.26 -0.46
CA LYS A 244 -9.86 2.17 -1.39
C LYS A 244 -9.61 1.16 -2.51
N GLN A 245 -8.36 0.94 -2.86
CA GLN A 245 -7.95 -0.02 -3.89
C GLN A 245 -7.67 -1.43 -3.36
N TYR A 246 -7.81 -1.67 -2.04
CA TYR A 246 -7.46 -2.94 -1.38
C TYR A 246 -6.05 -3.43 -1.76
N GLY A 247 -5.10 -2.49 -1.74
CA GLY A 247 -3.82 -2.63 -2.40
C GLY A 247 -2.83 -3.57 -1.69
N PHE A 248 -2.06 -4.26 -2.54
CA PHE A 248 -0.86 -5.02 -2.24
C PHE A 248 0.22 -4.63 -3.25
N LEU A 249 1.48 -4.85 -2.90
CA LEU A 249 2.61 -4.48 -3.75
C LEU A 249 3.52 -5.67 -3.97
N TYR A 250 3.81 -5.96 -5.24
CA TYR A 250 4.78 -6.97 -5.62
C TYR A 250 6.08 -6.29 -6.04
N LYS A 251 7.16 -6.50 -5.27
CA LYS A 251 8.48 -5.94 -5.59
C LYS A 251 9.16 -6.74 -6.69
N LEU A 252 9.62 -6.06 -7.73
CA LEU A 252 10.50 -6.62 -8.73
C LEU A 252 11.87 -5.93 -8.69
N THR A 253 12.86 -6.59 -9.28
CA THR A 253 14.18 -6.02 -9.58
C THR A 253 14.29 -5.71 -11.07
N LYS A 254 15.26 -4.85 -11.42
CA LYS A 254 15.50 -4.48 -12.83
C LYS A 254 15.72 -5.73 -13.68
N GLY A 255 15.03 -5.80 -14.82
CA GLY A 255 15.14 -6.90 -15.78
C GLY A 255 14.23 -8.10 -15.50
N GLN A 256 13.50 -8.13 -14.38
CA GLN A 256 12.48 -9.14 -14.15
C GLN A 256 11.23 -8.86 -14.98
N ASP A 257 10.68 -9.90 -15.61
CA ASP A 257 9.37 -9.88 -16.26
C ASP A 257 8.38 -10.66 -15.40
N PHE A 258 7.36 -9.97 -14.86
CA PHE A 258 6.35 -10.60 -14.02
C PHE A 258 5.61 -11.75 -14.72
N ASN A 259 5.47 -11.69 -16.05
CA ASN A 259 4.82 -12.72 -16.87
C ASN A 259 5.50 -14.10 -16.81
N THR A 260 6.73 -14.16 -16.27
CA THR A 260 7.51 -15.40 -16.14
C THR A 260 7.34 -16.11 -14.79
N PHE A 261 6.59 -15.52 -13.87
CA PHE A 261 6.50 -16.01 -12.49
C PHE A 261 5.52 -17.20 -12.40
N LEU A 262 5.98 -18.31 -11.81
CA LEU A 262 5.23 -19.58 -11.77
C LEU A 262 3.84 -19.49 -11.12
N ARG A 263 3.67 -18.61 -10.13
CA ARG A 263 2.40 -18.43 -9.40
C ARG A 263 1.51 -17.35 -10.01
N LEU A 264 1.97 -16.68 -11.08
CA LEU A 264 1.17 -15.73 -11.83
C LEU A 264 0.48 -16.45 -12.98
N GLN A 265 -0.83 -16.25 -13.06
CA GLN A 265 -1.65 -16.68 -14.18
C GLN A 265 -2.34 -15.47 -14.77
N MET A 266 -2.82 -15.59 -16.00
CA MET A 266 -3.58 -14.54 -16.67
C MET A 266 -4.62 -15.12 -17.60
N VAL A 267 -5.69 -14.36 -17.81
CA VAL A 267 -6.67 -14.57 -18.88
C VAL A 267 -6.81 -13.29 -19.70
N ARG A 268 -7.18 -13.43 -20.96
CA ARG A 268 -7.41 -12.30 -21.87
C ARG A 268 -8.89 -12.15 -22.16
N PHE A 269 -9.36 -10.93 -22.40
CA PHE A 269 -10.77 -10.66 -22.70
C PHE A 269 -10.91 -9.59 -23.77
N LYS A 270 -12.02 -9.60 -24.52
CA LYS A 270 -12.36 -8.51 -25.44
C LYS A 270 -13.01 -7.36 -24.68
N HIS A 271 -12.73 -6.13 -25.08
CA HIS A 271 -13.40 -4.96 -24.52
C HIS A 271 -14.85 -4.91 -24.98
N ASP A 272 -15.77 -4.68 -24.03
CA ASP A 272 -17.19 -4.44 -24.31
C ASP A 272 -17.57 -3.04 -23.80
N PRO A 273 -18.03 -2.12 -24.67
CA PRO A 273 -18.29 -0.74 -24.29
C PRO A 273 -19.38 -0.58 -23.22
N LYS A 274 -20.39 -1.47 -23.20
CA LYS A 274 -21.46 -1.40 -22.20
C LYS A 274 -20.95 -1.84 -20.84
N ILE A 275 -20.14 -2.89 -20.80
CA ILE A 275 -19.56 -3.40 -19.55
C ILE A 275 -18.50 -2.43 -19.01
N ALA A 276 -17.62 -1.89 -19.87
CA ALA A 276 -16.63 -0.89 -19.48
C ALA A 276 -17.30 0.37 -18.91
N GLN A 277 -18.35 0.89 -19.56
CA GLN A 277 -19.11 2.02 -19.03
C GLN A 277 -19.78 1.70 -17.68
N ARG A 278 -20.42 0.52 -17.56
CA ARG A 278 -21.02 0.08 -16.29
C ARG A 278 -20.00 0.09 -15.15
N ILE A 279 -18.84 -0.54 -15.35
CA ILE A 279 -17.78 -0.63 -14.33
C ILE A 279 -17.26 0.78 -14.00
N PHE A 280 -17.05 1.63 -15.00
CA PHE A 280 -16.63 3.01 -14.79
C PHE A 280 -17.62 3.80 -13.93
N ASP A 281 -18.92 3.65 -14.19
CA ASP A 281 -19.99 4.30 -13.44
C ASP A 281 -20.12 3.77 -12.01
N GLU A 282 -19.94 2.45 -11.80
CA GLU A 282 -19.93 1.79 -10.48
C GLU A 282 -18.86 2.36 -9.54
N PHE A 283 -17.73 2.82 -10.09
CA PHE A 283 -16.66 3.49 -9.34
C PHE A 283 -16.74 5.03 -9.43
N HIS A 284 -17.88 5.57 -9.86
CA HIS A 284 -18.14 7.01 -10.00
C HIS A 284 -17.08 7.74 -10.83
N GLY A 285 -16.66 7.12 -11.92
CA GLY A 285 -15.59 7.62 -12.80
C GLY A 285 -14.18 7.51 -12.20
N GLY A 286 -13.98 6.56 -11.28
CA GLY A 286 -12.71 6.33 -10.58
C GLY A 286 -12.56 7.12 -9.28
N LYS A 287 -13.47 8.04 -8.95
CA LYS A 287 -13.41 8.86 -7.73
C LYS A 287 -13.37 8.02 -6.45
N ASP A 288 -14.00 6.85 -6.46
CA ASP A 288 -13.99 5.96 -5.30
C ASP A 288 -12.60 5.36 -5.03
N LEU A 289 -11.80 5.17 -6.08
CA LEU A 289 -10.43 4.62 -6.02
C LEU A 289 -9.36 5.70 -5.91
N PHE A 290 -9.68 6.92 -6.33
CA PHE A 290 -8.81 8.09 -6.31
C PHE A 290 -9.50 9.22 -5.55
N PRO A 291 -9.79 9.02 -4.24
CA PRO A 291 -10.38 10.07 -3.42
C PRO A 291 -9.48 11.30 -3.39
N ASP A 292 -10.12 12.46 -3.23
CA ASP A 292 -9.43 13.72 -3.00
C ASP A 292 -8.88 13.77 -1.57
N ASP A 293 -7.62 14.17 -1.42
CA ASP A 293 -6.94 14.26 -0.13
C ASP A 293 -5.73 15.21 -0.21
N ILE A 294 -5.25 15.64 0.96
CA ILE A 294 -4.21 16.67 1.06
C ILE A 294 -2.87 16.25 0.43
N LEU A 295 -2.53 14.95 0.40
CA LEU A 295 -1.30 14.47 -0.23
C LEU A 295 -1.42 14.54 -1.76
N MET A 296 -2.57 14.16 -2.30
CA MET A 296 -2.86 14.32 -3.72
C MET A 296 -2.81 15.78 -4.15
N ASN A 297 -3.46 16.67 -3.39
CA ASN A 297 -3.53 18.09 -3.71
C ASN A 297 -2.16 18.77 -3.63
N HIS A 298 -1.38 18.47 -2.59
CA HIS A 298 -0.01 18.94 -2.48
C HIS A 298 0.82 18.48 -3.69
N TRP A 299 0.74 17.19 -4.02
CA TRP A 299 1.53 16.62 -5.11
C TRP A 299 1.24 17.28 -6.45
N LYS A 300 -0.04 17.48 -6.77
CA LYS A 300 -0.49 18.16 -7.99
C LYS A 300 0.00 19.61 -8.07
N ALA A 301 -0.06 20.35 -6.97
CA ALA A 301 0.29 21.76 -6.94
C ALA A 301 1.81 22.02 -6.89
N CYS A 302 2.56 21.15 -6.22
CA CYS A 302 3.95 21.39 -5.89
C CYS A 302 4.95 20.63 -6.77
N ASN A 303 4.67 19.39 -7.15
CA ASN A 303 5.73 18.50 -7.69
C ASN A 303 5.51 17.99 -9.10
N ARG A 304 4.36 18.27 -9.73
CA ARG A 304 4.07 17.70 -11.05
C ARG A 304 5.05 18.16 -12.14
N ASP A 305 5.47 19.43 -12.10
CA ASP A 305 6.29 20.06 -13.16
C ASP A 305 7.44 20.94 -12.62
N LYS A 306 7.69 20.93 -11.30
CA LYS A 306 8.75 21.76 -10.70
C LYS A 306 10.03 20.95 -10.56
N LEU A 307 11.10 21.41 -11.20
CA LEU A 307 12.47 20.90 -11.02
C LEU A 307 13.10 21.52 -9.76
N VAL A 308 12.44 21.39 -8.61
CA VAL A 308 12.92 21.90 -7.33
C VAL A 308 12.83 20.78 -6.30
N LEU A 309 13.91 20.53 -5.57
CA LEU A 309 13.95 19.55 -4.49
C LEU A 309 14.57 20.16 -3.25
N SER A 310 14.21 19.60 -2.09
CA SER A 310 14.82 19.97 -0.82
C SER A 310 16.24 19.39 -0.68
N ASN A 311 17.15 20.12 -0.05
CA ASN A 311 18.41 19.56 0.44
C ASN A 311 18.21 18.36 1.39
N ARG A 312 17.06 18.30 2.08
CA ARG A 312 16.66 17.17 2.95
C ARG A 312 16.32 15.93 2.15
N THR A 313 15.82 16.10 0.93
CA THR A 313 15.58 15.01 0.00
C THR A 313 16.90 14.36 -0.44
N VAL A 314 17.95 15.16 -0.67
CA VAL A 314 19.29 14.63 -0.95
C VAL A 314 19.81 13.83 0.25
N LEU A 315 19.62 14.33 1.47
CA LEU A 315 19.97 13.58 2.69
C LEU A 315 19.17 12.28 2.81
N ALA A 316 17.87 12.29 2.50
CA ALA A 316 17.02 11.10 2.51
C ALA A 316 17.46 10.07 1.45
N ASN A 317 17.93 10.55 0.29
CA ASN A 317 18.55 9.73 -0.74
C ASN A 317 19.80 9.03 -0.21
N GLN A 318 20.72 9.78 0.41
CA GLN A 318 21.92 9.24 1.04
C GLN A 318 21.62 8.18 2.11
N VAL A 319 20.57 8.36 2.92
CA VAL A 319 20.17 7.38 3.95
C VAL A 319 19.84 6.01 3.31
N ASN A 320 19.26 5.99 2.12
CA ASN A 320 18.97 4.77 1.37
C ASN A 320 20.13 4.31 0.49
N ASN A 321 21.06 5.21 0.14
CA ASN A 321 22.22 4.99 -0.72
C ASN A 321 23.52 5.41 0.00
N PRO A 322 23.94 4.72 1.07
CA PRO A 322 25.06 5.17 1.92
C PRO A 322 26.42 5.15 1.23
N GLY A 323 26.53 4.56 0.03
CA GLY A 323 27.74 4.55 -0.78
C GLY A 323 27.99 5.84 -1.57
N SER A 324 27.01 6.73 -1.68
CA SER A 324 27.13 8.03 -2.37
C SER A 324 27.24 9.16 -1.35
N SER A 325 28.04 10.19 -1.66
CA SER A 325 28.09 11.39 -0.83
C SER A 325 26.91 12.33 -1.12
N VAL A 326 26.59 13.25 -0.19
CA VAL A 326 25.56 14.27 -0.40
C VAL A 326 25.94 15.18 -1.57
N ASP A 327 27.22 15.51 -1.71
CA ASP A 327 27.71 16.39 -2.78
C ASP A 327 27.58 15.71 -4.15
N ASP A 328 27.92 14.43 -4.26
CA ASP A 328 27.75 13.67 -5.50
C ASP A 328 26.27 13.60 -5.92
N LEU A 329 25.38 13.31 -4.97
CA LEU A 329 23.94 13.24 -5.23
C LEU A 329 23.35 14.60 -5.60
N THR A 330 23.83 15.68 -4.96
CA THR A 330 23.44 17.06 -5.28
C THR A 330 23.83 17.38 -6.72
N HIS A 331 25.09 17.16 -7.08
CA HIS A 331 25.57 17.42 -8.43
C HIS A 331 24.88 16.55 -9.49
N GLU A 332 24.56 15.29 -9.18
CA GLU A 332 23.80 14.45 -10.10
C GLU A 332 22.40 15.01 -10.37
N LEU A 333 21.68 15.46 -9.33
CA LEU A 333 20.36 16.07 -9.48
C LEU A 333 20.43 17.44 -10.19
N GLU A 334 21.42 18.27 -9.88
CA GLU A 334 21.64 19.56 -10.56
C GLU A 334 21.93 19.38 -12.06
N ASN A 335 22.72 18.36 -12.43
CA ASN A 335 22.98 18.00 -13.82
C ASN A 335 21.72 17.54 -14.58
N LEU A 336 20.73 17.03 -13.86
CA LEU A 336 19.40 16.69 -14.40
C LEU A 336 18.47 17.91 -14.47
N GLY A 337 18.92 19.09 -14.03
CA GLY A 337 18.19 20.35 -14.10
C GLY A 337 17.43 20.71 -12.82
N TYR A 338 17.61 19.96 -11.73
CA TYR A 338 16.97 20.28 -10.45
C TYR A 338 17.69 21.41 -9.72
N GLU A 339 16.90 22.34 -9.19
CA GLU A 339 17.36 23.32 -8.21
C GLU A 339 17.19 22.75 -6.80
N ILE A 340 18.30 22.58 -6.07
CA ILE A 340 18.29 22.11 -4.69
C ILE A 340 18.18 23.31 -3.74
N ARG A 341 17.10 23.38 -2.96
CA ARG A 341 16.82 24.48 -2.03
C ARG A 341 16.82 24.03 -0.58
N ASP A 342 17.11 24.96 0.32
CA ASP A 342 17.04 24.72 1.77
C ASP A 342 15.62 24.93 2.30
N TYR A 343 14.88 23.83 2.44
CA TYR A 343 13.58 23.80 3.10
C TYR A 343 13.28 22.38 3.60
N ILE A 344 12.34 22.21 4.52
CA ILE A 344 11.87 20.89 4.94
C ILE A 344 10.55 20.62 4.21
N PRO A 345 10.38 19.48 3.51
CA PRO A 345 9.11 19.13 2.88
C PRO A 345 8.03 18.94 3.95
N THR A 346 7.05 19.86 4.00
CA THR A 346 5.95 19.82 4.96
C THR A 346 4.63 20.26 4.33
N PHE A 347 3.53 19.77 4.89
CA PHE A 347 2.21 20.28 4.55
C PHE A 347 2.08 21.73 5.00
N THR A 348 1.48 22.56 4.15
CA THR A 348 1.15 23.94 4.46
C THR A 348 0.09 24.02 5.56
N LYS A 349 -0.04 25.19 6.18
CA LYS A 349 -1.08 25.42 7.20
C LYS A 349 -2.49 25.23 6.65
N ASP A 350 -2.72 25.58 5.38
CA ASP A 350 -4.05 25.47 4.77
C ASP A 350 -4.38 24.01 4.44
N GLU A 351 -3.42 23.23 3.95
CA GLU A 351 -3.58 21.77 3.79
C GLU A 351 -3.87 21.08 5.14
N LEU A 352 -3.16 21.47 6.21
CA LEU A 352 -3.43 20.92 7.53
C LEU A 352 -4.82 21.32 8.05
N LYS A 353 -5.31 22.54 7.77
CA LYS A 353 -6.70 22.93 8.12
C LYS A 353 -7.72 22.02 7.45
N GLU A 354 -7.52 21.64 6.18
CA GLU A 354 -8.39 20.69 5.49
C GLU A 354 -8.40 19.33 6.19
N TYR A 355 -7.22 18.84 6.57
CA TYR A 355 -7.07 17.62 7.37
C TYR A 355 -7.83 17.71 8.71
N TYR A 356 -7.62 18.76 9.50
CA TYR A 356 -8.30 18.93 10.78
C TYR A 356 -9.82 19.13 10.62
N ALA A 357 -10.28 19.74 9.53
CA ALA A 357 -11.70 19.81 9.18
C ALA A 357 -12.28 18.41 8.86
N ALA A 358 -11.52 17.54 8.18
CA ALA A 358 -11.92 16.16 7.94
C ALA A 358 -11.99 15.35 9.26
N ILE A 359 -11.06 15.58 10.20
CA ILE A 359 -11.12 15.00 11.55
C ILE A 359 -12.41 15.40 12.26
N LYS A 360 -12.76 16.69 12.27
CA LYS A 360 -14.02 17.21 12.86
C LYS A 360 -15.27 16.59 12.21
N LYS A 361 -15.19 16.19 10.94
CA LYS A 361 -16.26 15.49 10.20
C LYS A 361 -16.31 13.98 10.43
N GLY A 362 -15.40 13.42 11.23
CA GLY A 362 -15.41 12.01 11.62
C GLY A 362 -14.44 11.09 10.86
N PHE A 363 -13.48 11.65 10.10
CA PHE A 363 -12.49 10.88 9.35
C PHE A 363 -11.81 9.78 10.19
N TRP A 364 -11.38 10.09 11.42
CA TRP A 364 -10.71 9.11 12.28
C TRP A 364 -11.60 7.94 12.67
N ASN A 365 -12.88 8.20 12.94
CA ASN A 365 -13.83 7.15 13.28
C ASN A 365 -14.13 6.28 12.05
N GLU A 366 -14.26 6.86 10.86
CA GLU A 366 -14.38 6.11 9.60
C GLU A 366 -13.15 5.22 9.38
N PHE A 367 -11.95 5.78 9.49
CA PHE A 367 -10.69 5.05 9.37
C PHE A 367 -10.67 3.84 10.32
N CYS A 368 -10.95 4.04 11.60
CA CYS A 368 -10.97 2.96 12.59
C CYS A 368 -12.07 1.94 12.34
N SER A 369 -13.24 2.36 11.85
CA SER A 369 -14.39 1.46 11.62
C SER A 369 -14.11 0.37 10.58
N ARG A 370 -13.12 0.57 9.71
CA ARG A 370 -12.68 -0.38 8.70
C ARG A 370 -11.70 -1.43 9.24
N ILE A 371 -11.23 -1.28 10.48
CA ILE A 371 -10.21 -2.15 11.07
C ILE A 371 -10.87 -3.29 11.84
N TYR A 372 -10.43 -4.52 11.55
CA TYR A 372 -10.70 -5.69 12.36
C TYR A 372 -9.45 -6.08 13.16
N ILE A 373 -9.63 -6.26 14.47
CA ILE A 373 -8.54 -6.60 15.40
C ILE A 373 -8.78 -8.03 15.92
N PRO A 374 -7.99 -9.03 15.46
CA PRO A 374 -8.14 -10.42 15.91
C PRO A 374 -8.02 -10.56 17.44
N GLY A 375 -8.99 -11.23 18.05
CA GLY A 375 -9.07 -11.46 19.49
C GLY A 375 -9.49 -10.25 20.32
N ASP A 376 -9.83 -9.12 19.68
CA ASP A 376 -10.34 -7.95 20.38
C ASP A 376 -11.83 -8.09 20.67
N ASN A 377 -12.22 -7.82 21.91
CA ASN A 377 -13.63 -7.76 22.32
C ASN A 377 -14.25 -6.36 22.08
N GLY A 378 -13.58 -5.54 21.27
CA GLY A 378 -13.90 -4.14 20.99
C GLY A 378 -13.17 -3.15 21.89
N SER A 379 -12.46 -3.60 22.93
CA SER A 379 -11.76 -2.71 23.85
C SER A 379 -10.60 -1.98 23.18
N ILE A 380 -9.75 -2.69 22.42
CA ILE A 380 -8.62 -2.09 21.70
C ILE A 380 -9.14 -1.14 20.61
N LEU A 381 -10.14 -1.57 19.84
CA LEU A 381 -10.74 -0.75 18.80
C LEU A 381 -11.37 0.54 19.35
N ASN A 382 -12.06 0.46 20.49
CA ASN A 382 -12.64 1.62 21.16
C ASN A 382 -11.56 2.56 21.71
N ALA A 383 -10.46 2.02 22.26
CA ALA A 383 -9.32 2.82 22.68
C ALA A 383 -8.69 3.56 21.49
N LEU A 384 -8.54 2.88 20.35
CA LEU A 384 -8.02 3.47 19.11
C LEU A 384 -8.95 4.59 18.60
N LYS A 385 -10.27 4.38 18.61
CA LYS A 385 -11.27 5.42 18.27
C LYS A 385 -11.23 6.62 19.21
N SER A 386 -10.79 6.42 20.45
CA SER A 386 -10.78 7.46 21.50
C SER A 386 -9.52 8.31 21.54
N LEU A 387 -8.51 8.01 20.69
CA LEU A 387 -7.26 8.80 20.64
C LEU A 387 -7.47 10.32 20.48
N PRO A 388 -8.46 10.83 19.71
CA PRO A 388 -8.72 12.28 19.63
C PRO A 388 -9.10 12.92 20.96
N TYR A 389 -9.53 12.14 21.96
CA TYR A 389 -9.91 12.62 23.28
C TYR A 389 -8.83 12.38 24.33
N ASP A 390 -7.77 11.63 24.00
CA ASP A 390 -6.64 11.35 24.89
C ASP A 390 -5.63 12.50 24.83
N GLN A 391 -5.40 13.18 25.95
CA GLN A 391 -4.50 14.34 26.05
C GLN A 391 -3.08 14.06 25.54
N ARG A 392 -2.62 12.80 25.57
CA ARG A 392 -1.29 12.40 25.06
C ARG A 392 -1.19 12.52 23.53
N TYR A 393 -2.31 12.42 22.83
CA TYR A 393 -2.38 12.25 21.38
C TYR A 393 -3.19 13.33 20.67
N GLN A 394 -3.94 14.14 21.41
CA GLN A 394 -4.78 15.23 20.90
C GLN A 394 -4.07 16.16 19.90
N TRP A 395 -2.76 16.39 20.05
CA TRP A 395 -1.96 17.20 19.10
C TRP A 395 -2.03 16.72 17.65
N ALA A 396 -2.26 15.42 17.44
CA ALA A 396 -2.39 14.87 16.10
C ALA A 396 -3.76 15.15 15.48
N PHE A 397 -4.75 15.57 16.28
CA PHE A 397 -6.16 15.69 15.89
C PHE A 397 -6.73 17.12 16.02
N ASP A 398 -6.05 18.02 16.72
CA ASP A 398 -6.46 19.42 16.92
C ASP A 398 -5.33 20.39 16.54
N GLU A 399 -5.63 21.30 15.61
CA GLU A 399 -4.71 22.33 15.10
C GLU A 399 -4.22 23.31 16.18
N ASN A 400 -4.95 23.45 17.28
CA ASN A 400 -4.65 24.43 18.32
C ASN A 400 -3.68 23.92 19.38
N ILE A 401 -3.31 22.63 19.33
CA ILE A 401 -2.43 22.02 20.33
C ILE A 401 -1.01 21.98 19.77
N PRO A 402 -0.09 22.83 20.27
CA PRO A 402 1.29 22.81 19.84
C PRO A 402 1.96 21.51 20.26
N TYR A 403 2.89 21.03 19.45
CA TYR A 403 3.63 19.81 19.74
C TYR A 403 5.07 19.89 19.22
N THR A 404 5.91 19.00 19.74
CA THR A 404 7.28 18.79 19.27
C THR A 404 7.53 17.30 19.26
N ILE A 405 8.15 16.81 18.19
CA ILE A 405 8.40 15.38 18.00
C ILE A 405 9.87 15.09 18.29
N ASP A 406 10.12 14.15 19.21
CA ASP A 406 11.41 13.49 19.28
C ASP A 406 11.47 12.38 18.23
N TYR A 407 12.01 12.72 17.05
CA TYR A 407 12.11 11.79 15.92
C TYR A 407 12.86 10.49 16.26
N ASN A 408 13.70 10.46 17.31
CA ASN A 408 14.42 9.23 17.70
C ASN A 408 13.53 8.17 18.34
N GLN A 409 12.31 8.53 18.75
CA GLN A 409 11.37 7.60 19.36
C GLN A 409 10.55 6.83 18.33
N GLY A 410 10.46 7.31 17.08
CA GLY A 410 9.79 6.60 15.99
C GLY A 410 10.68 5.51 15.37
N VAL A 411 10.11 4.69 14.49
CA VAL A 411 10.88 3.69 13.73
C VAL A 411 11.34 4.32 12.41
N VAL A 412 10.40 4.82 11.60
CA VAL A 412 10.69 5.50 10.34
C VAL A 412 11.18 6.92 10.60
N LEU A 413 10.58 7.63 11.57
CA LEU A 413 11.05 8.96 11.96
C LEU A 413 12.52 8.94 12.37
N LYS A 414 12.95 7.91 13.11
CA LYS A 414 14.35 7.77 13.53
C LYS A 414 15.28 7.56 12.35
N LYS A 415 14.86 6.75 11.36
CA LYS A 415 15.63 6.54 10.12
C LYS A 415 15.90 7.86 9.39
N PHE A 416 14.92 8.76 9.35
CA PHE A 416 15.02 10.04 8.66
C PHE A 416 15.23 11.25 9.59
N ALA A 417 15.61 11.04 10.85
CA ALA A 417 15.67 12.11 11.86
C ALA A 417 16.62 13.26 11.49
N ARG A 418 17.67 13.01 10.70
CA ARG A 418 18.57 14.06 10.20
C ARG A 418 17.96 14.91 9.07
N CYS A 419 16.98 14.35 8.36
CA CYS A 419 16.29 15.01 7.25
C CYS A 419 15.14 15.89 7.76
N LEU A 420 14.54 15.53 8.90
CA LEU A 420 13.35 16.17 9.48
C LEU A 420 13.66 17.30 10.49
N LYS A 421 14.95 17.61 10.73
CA LYS A 421 15.43 18.59 11.71
C LYS A 421 15.82 19.92 11.10
#